data_AF-A0A975XXT6-F1
#
_entry.id   AF-A0A975XXT6-F1
#
_cell.length_a   1.000
_cell.length_b   1.000
_cell.length_c   1.000
_cell.angle_alpha   90.00
_cell.angle_beta   90.00
_cell.angle_gamma   90.00
#
_symmetry.space_group_name_H-M   'P 1'
#
loop_
_entity.id
_entity.type
_entity.pdbx_description
1 polymer ?
#
loop_
_entity_poly.entity_id
_entity_poly.type
_entity_poly.pdbx_seq_one_letter_code
_entity_poly.pdbx_strand_id
1 'polypeptide(L)'
;MSDTTEQQAAAPQETVESEAAETVDYRAEAEKWKALSRRNEAKAKENAEKARRLDEIEEQSKSEMQRVVEAREAAEKRAASAEAQLLRASVAASKGVPANLLSGTTEEELMASADALLAFHGHVQEAAGDSAPPASTSASHAGNRGDEIRGAAQLTREDLKGMTPEEINKARREGRLDTLLGR
;
A
#
# COMPACT_ATOMS: atom_id res chain seq x y z
N MET A 1 49.09 -20.90 107.46
CA MET A 1 49.18 -21.69 108.70
C MET A 1 47.82 -21.65 109.34
N SER A 2 47.03 -22.68 109.58
CA SER A 2 46.96 -24.11 109.25
C SER A 2 45.57 -24.46 109.80
N ASP A 3 44.71 -25.14 109.05
CA ASP A 3 44.06 -26.35 109.57
C ASP A 3 43.14 -27.01 108.54
N THR A 4 43.34 -28.31 108.48
CA THR A 4 42.63 -29.35 107.74
C THR A 4 41.37 -29.73 108.54
N THR A 5 40.25 -30.02 107.86
CA THR A 5 39.15 -30.95 108.25
C THR A 5 38.00 -30.73 107.24
N GLU A 6 37.24 -31.67 106.68
CA GLU A 6 37.21 -33.11 106.50
C GLU A 6 35.85 -33.40 105.82
N GLN A 7 35.79 -34.30 104.82
CA GLN A 7 34.59 -35.05 104.37
C GLN A 7 33.34 -34.26 103.88
N GLN A 8 32.45 -34.75 103.02
CA GLN A 8 32.05 -36.11 102.70
C GLN A 8 31.36 -36.17 101.33
N ALA A 9 31.38 -37.38 100.78
CA ALA A 9 30.78 -37.84 99.53
C ALA A 9 29.27 -37.59 99.36
N ALA A 10 28.85 -37.39 98.10
CA ALA A 10 27.61 -37.92 97.54
C ALA A 10 27.62 -37.84 96.00
N ALA A 11 27.73 -38.98 95.34
CA ALA A 11 27.05 -39.30 94.07
C ALA A 11 26.14 -40.50 94.39
N PRO A 12 25.01 -40.79 93.69
CA PRO A 12 24.78 -40.65 92.23
C PRO A 12 23.40 -40.00 91.91
N GLN A 13 23.05 -39.60 90.67
CA GLN A 13 22.47 -40.41 89.59
C GLN A 13 22.44 -39.52 88.32
N GLU A 14 23.07 -39.90 87.21
CA GLU A 14 22.45 -40.66 86.12
C GLU A 14 21.10 -40.10 85.63
N THR A 15 21.16 -39.02 84.86
CA THR A 15 20.30 -38.87 83.69
C THR A 15 21.14 -39.21 82.46
N VAL A 16 21.22 -40.51 82.17
CA VAL A 16 21.57 -41.01 80.84
C VAL A 16 20.44 -40.63 79.90
N GLU A 17 20.44 -39.40 79.42
CA GLU A 17 19.69 -39.04 78.22
C GLU A 17 20.52 -39.57 77.05
N SER A 18 19.99 -40.63 76.45
CA SER A 18 20.55 -41.32 75.31
C SER A 18 20.64 -40.38 74.11
N GLU A 19 21.77 -39.69 73.97
CA GLU A 19 22.27 -39.38 72.64
C GLU A 19 22.72 -40.69 72.02
N ALA A 20 21.78 -41.37 71.37
CA ALA A 20 22.09 -42.28 70.29
C ALA A 20 22.82 -41.44 69.24
N ALA A 21 24.13 -41.32 69.38
CA ALA A 21 25.02 -40.81 68.36
C ALA A 21 24.89 -41.73 67.16
N GLU A 22 23.95 -41.39 66.28
CA GLU A 22 23.82 -41.95 64.96
C GLU A 22 25.18 -41.78 64.29
N THR A 23 25.94 -42.88 64.18
CA THR A 23 27.26 -42.86 63.56
C THR A 23 27.04 -42.60 62.08
N VAL A 24 27.03 -41.33 61.69
CA VAL A 24 26.89 -40.90 60.30
C VAL A 24 28.06 -41.48 59.52
N ASP A 25 27.78 -42.43 58.63
CA ASP A 25 28.77 -42.91 57.66
C ASP A 25 28.97 -41.82 56.60
N TYR A 26 29.96 -40.96 56.86
CA TYR A 26 30.33 -39.85 55.98
C TYR A 26 30.60 -40.27 54.54
N ARG A 27 31.00 -41.52 54.30
CA ARG A 27 31.24 -42.04 52.95
C ARG A 27 29.92 -42.30 52.21
N ALA A 28 28.94 -42.89 52.88
CA ALA A 28 27.60 -43.09 52.34
C ALA A 28 26.89 -41.76 52.04
N GLU A 29 27.03 -40.77 52.93
CA GLU A 29 26.46 -39.42 52.71
C GLU A 29 27.14 -38.72 51.52
N ALA A 30 28.46 -38.82 51.38
CA ALA A 30 29.18 -38.26 50.24
C ALA A 30 28.76 -38.87 48.89
N GLU A 31 28.54 -40.20 48.83
CA GLU A 31 28.03 -40.85 47.62
C GLU A 31 26.59 -40.43 47.28
N LYS A 32 25.74 -40.28 48.30
CA LYS A 32 24.36 -39.78 48.15
C LYS A 32 24.33 -38.36 47.59
N TRP A 33 25.16 -37.45 48.13
CA TRP A 33 25.26 -36.09 47.60
C TRP A 33 25.81 -36.03 46.18
N LYS A 34 26.78 -36.89 45.84
CA LYS A 34 27.30 -37.02 44.48
C LYS A 34 26.23 -37.52 43.51
N ALA A 35 25.42 -38.51 43.90
CA ALA A 35 24.32 -39.02 43.11
C ALA A 35 23.21 -37.97 42.92
N LEU A 36 22.85 -37.25 43.99
CA LEU A 36 21.88 -36.14 43.95
C LEU A 36 22.38 -35.00 43.05
N SER A 37 23.65 -34.63 43.17
CA SER A 37 24.28 -33.60 42.33
C SER A 37 24.17 -33.96 40.85
N ARG A 38 24.56 -35.19 40.47
CA ARG A 38 24.44 -35.67 39.08
C ARG A 38 22.99 -35.69 38.60
N ARG A 39 22.05 -36.11 39.44
CA ARG A 39 20.62 -36.15 39.11
C ARG A 39 20.06 -34.74 38.91
N ASN A 40 20.46 -33.79 39.74
CA ASN A 40 20.05 -32.40 39.63
C ASN A 40 20.65 -31.74 38.39
N GLU A 41 21.91 -32.03 38.08
CA GLU A 41 22.54 -31.57 36.84
C GLU A 41 21.82 -32.13 35.60
N ALA A 42 21.48 -33.43 35.61
CA ALA A 42 20.72 -34.05 34.52
C ALA A 42 19.32 -33.41 34.36
N LYS A 43 18.60 -33.21 35.47
CA LYS A 43 17.30 -32.51 35.46
C LYS A 43 17.42 -31.06 35.00
N ALA A 44 18.46 -30.35 35.41
CA ALA A 44 18.69 -28.97 34.99
C ALA A 44 18.92 -28.89 33.47
N LYS A 45 19.70 -29.83 32.90
CA LYS A 45 19.89 -29.94 31.45
C LYS A 45 18.58 -30.26 30.73
N GLU A 46 17.82 -31.22 31.22
CA GLU A 46 16.52 -31.59 30.63
C GLU A 46 15.52 -30.42 30.67
N ASN A 47 15.45 -29.71 31.79
CA ASN A 47 14.60 -28.52 31.93
C ASN A 47 15.05 -27.39 31.01
N ALA A 48 16.37 -27.17 30.87
CA ALA A 48 16.91 -26.18 29.94
C ALA A 48 16.56 -26.52 28.48
N GLU A 49 16.63 -27.79 28.08
CA GLU A 49 16.18 -28.21 26.75
C GLU A 49 14.68 -28.01 26.53
N LYS A 50 13.86 -28.35 27.53
CA LYS A 50 12.40 -28.13 27.45
C LYS A 50 12.05 -26.66 27.38
N ALA A 51 12.73 -25.80 28.14
CA ALA A 51 12.56 -24.35 28.06
C ALA A 51 12.88 -23.84 26.66
N ARG A 52 14.02 -24.25 26.07
CA ARG A 52 14.36 -23.87 24.69
C ARG A 52 13.32 -24.32 23.67
N ARG A 53 12.81 -25.54 23.79
CA ARG A 53 11.74 -26.04 22.90
C ARG A 53 10.43 -25.27 23.07
N LEU A 54 10.09 -24.86 24.29
CA LEU A 54 8.93 -24.00 24.53
C LEU A 54 9.11 -22.64 23.88
N ASP A 55 10.27 -21.99 24.08
CA ASP A 55 10.57 -20.71 23.46
C ASP A 55 10.49 -20.79 21.92
N GLU A 56 11.00 -21.88 21.33
CA GLU A 56 10.93 -22.11 19.89
C GLU A 56 9.50 -22.33 19.38
N ILE A 57 8.67 -23.10 20.09
CA ILE A 57 7.26 -23.31 19.73
C ILE A 57 6.47 -22.01 19.88
N GLU A 58 6.72 -21.23 20.94
CA GLU A 58 6.06 -19.94 21.12
C GLU A 58 6.42 -18.96 20.01
N GLU A 59 7.70 -18.92 19.59
CA GLU A 59 8.14 -18.06 18.49
C GLU A 59 7.55 -18.52 17.15
N GLN A 60 7.56 -19.83 16.88
CA GLN A 60 6.91 -20.40 15.70
C GLN A 60 5.41 -20.11 15.69
N SER A 61 4.73 -20.29 16.83
CA SER A 61 3.29 -20.01 16.97
C SER A 61 2.97 -18.53 16.78
N LYS A 62 3.78 -17.62 17.33
CA LYS A 62 3.65 -16.17 17.07
C LYS A 62 3.83 -15.85 15.59
N SER A 63 4.84 -16.45 14.94
CA SER A 63 5.09 -16.27 13.51
C SER A 63 3.96 -16.79 12.65
N GLU A 64 3.41 -17.97 12.96
CA GLU A 64 2.26 -18.53 12.27
C GLU A 64 1.00 -17.68 12.49
N MET A 65 0.76 -17.22 13.72
CA MET A 65 -0.37 -16.34 14.03
C MET A 65 -0.29 -15.03 13.24
N GLN A 66 0.89 -14.42 13.15
CA GLN A 66 1.12 -13.23 12.32
C GLN A 66 0.79 -13.51 10.85
N ARG A 67 1.30 -14.61 10.28
CA ARG A 67 1.00 -14.99 8.89
C ARG A 67 -0.49 -15.22 8.65
N VAL A 68 -1.20 -15.85 9.60
CA VAL A 68 -2.64 -16.08 9.50
C VAL A 68 -3.42 -14.77 9.57
N VAL A 69 -3.04 -13.85 10.45
CA VAL A 69 -3.65 -12.52 10.54
C VAL A 69 -3.44 -11.74 9.25
N GLU A 70 -2.21 -11.68 8.73
CA GLU A 70 -1.92 -11.01 7.46
C GLU A 70 -2.68 -11.63 6.28
N ALA A 71 -2.77 -12.95 6.23
CA ALA A 71 -3.54 -13.65 5.20
C ALA A 71 -5.04 -13.35 5.30
N ARG A 72 -5.58 -13.30 6.53
CA ARG A 72 -6.97 -12.93 6.79
C ARG A 72 -7.24 -11.50 6.37
N GLU A 73 -6.41 -10.54 6.79
CA GLU A 73 -6.57 -9.13 6.40
C GLU A 73 -6.47 -8.94 4.89
N ALA A 74 -5.57 -9.66 4.22
CA ALA A 74 -5.47 -9.63 2.77
C ALA A 74 -6.71 -10.22 2.09
N ALA A 75 -7.28 -11.29 2.65
CA ALA A 75 -8.53 -11.87 2.17
C ALA A 75 -9.72 -10.92 2.38
N GLU A 76 -9.83 -10.29 3.55
CA GLU A 76 -10.88 -9.32 3.87
C GLU A 76 -10.79 -8.08 2.98
N LYS A 77 -9.59 -7.55 2.73
CA LYS A 77 -9.38 -6.44 1.77
C LYS A 77 -9.84 -6.82 0.36
N ARG A 78 -9.54 -8.04 -0.10
CA ARG A 78 -10.01 -8.51 -1.40
C ARG A 78 -11.53 -8.65 -1.42
N ALA A 79 -12.13 -9.23 -0.39
CA ALA A 79 -13.58 -9.37 -0.27
C ALA A 79 -14.28 -8.00 -0.29
N ALA A 80 -13.84 -7.06 0.56
CA ALA A 80 -14.37 -5.70 0.59
C ALA A 80 -14.21 -4.98 -0.75
N SER A 81 -13.09 -5.17 -1.45
CA SER A 81 -12.89 -4.58 -2.78
C SER A 81 -13.83 -5.16 -3.84
N ALA A 82 -14.12 -6.47 -3.77
CA ALA A 82 -15.03 -7.14 -4.68
C ALA A 82 -16.48 -6.74 -4.40
N GLU A 83 -16.87 -6.64 -3.13
CA GLU A 83 -18.18 -6.14 -2.70
C GLU A 83 -18.40 -4.69 -3.15
N ALA A 84 -17.40 -3.82 -2.98
CA ALA A 84 -17.47 -2.43 -3.44
C ALA A 84 -17.58 -2.33 -4.97
N GLN A 85 -16.88 -3.19 -5.71
CA GLN A 85 -17.01 -3.26 -7.18
C GLN A 85 -18.39 -3.75 -7.61
N LEU A 86 -18.95 -4.75 -6.92
CA LEU A 86 -20.27 -5.28 -7.19
C LEU A 86 -21.36 -4.23 -6.91
N LEU A 87 -21.24 -3.49 -5.81
CA LEU A 87 -22.13 -2.38 -5.48
C LEU A 87 -22.03 -1.25 -6.52
N ARG A 88 -20.81 -0.91 -6.94
CA ARG A 88 -20.62 0.09 -8.01
C ARG A 88 -21.22 -0.38 -9.33
N ALA A 89 -21.06 -1.66 -9.66
CA ALA A 89 -21.64 -2.24 -10.87
C ALA A 89 -23.17 -2.28 -10.82
N SER A 90 -23.78 -2.59 -9.67
CA SER A 90 -25.24 -2.61 -9.52
C SER A 90 -25.84 -1.21 -9.64
N VAL A 91 -25.24 -0.20 -9.01
CA VAL A 91 -25.68 1.20 -9.12
C VAL A 91 -25.49 1.71 -10.55
N ALA A 92 -24.34 1.44 -11.17
CA ALA A 92 -24.06 1.77 -12.57
C ALA A 92 -25.10 1.17 -13.53
N ALA A 93 -25.40 -0.13 -13.39
CA ALA A 93 -26.39 -0.81 -14.21
C ALA A 93 -27.80 -0.26 -13.99
N SER A 94 -28.16 0.08 -12.76
CA SER A 94 -29.49 0.61 -12.42
C SER A 94 -29.72 2.02 -12.94
N LYS A 95 -28.69 2.87 -12.92
CA LYS A 95 -28.76 4.28 -13.35
C LYS A 95 -28.36 4.48 -14.82
N GLY A 96 -27.80 3.47 -15.47
CA GLY A 96 -27.32 3.54 -16.86
C GLY A 96 -26.04 4.37 -17.04
N VAL A 97 -25.22 4.49 -16.00
CA VAL A 97 -23.98 5.29 -16.00
C VAL A 97 -22.76 4.37 -15.97
N PRO A 98 -21.65 4.68 -16.67
CA PRO A 98 -20.44 3.86 -16.62
C PRO A 98 -19.85 3.73 -15.20
N ALA A 99 -19.64 2.50 -14.74
CA ALA A 99 -19.15 2.21 -13.39
C ALA A 99 -17.79 2.85 -13.08
N ASN A 100 -16.94 3.08 -14.09
CA ASN A 100 -15.64 3.73 -13.92
C ASN A 100 -15.73 5.21 -13.54
N LEU A 101 -16.89 5.86 -13.74
CA LEU A 101 -17.10 7.27 -13.40
C LEU A 101 -17.75 7.45 -12.02
N LEU A 102 -18.27 6.38 -11.41
CA LEU A 102 -18.90 6.46 -10.10
C LEU A 102 -17.86 6.53 -8.98
N SER A 103 -17.97 7.57 -8.17
CA SER A 103 -17.14 7.78 -6.99
C SER A 103 -17.95 7.52 -5.73
N GLY A 104 -17.42 6.71 -4.82
CA GLY A 104 -18.10 6.38 -3.57
C GLY A 104 -17.74 4.98 -3.08
N THR A 105 -18.00 4.79 -1.80
CA THR A 105 -17.83 3.52 -1.08
C THR A 105 -19.15 2.97 -0.55
N THR A 106 -20.15 3.84 -0.34
CA THR A 106 -21.51 3.42 0.05
C THR A 106 -22.48 3.52 -1.12
N GLU A 107 -23.63 2.88 -0.97
CA GLU A 107 -24.68 2.90 -2.00
C GLU A 107 -25.19 4.32 -2.23
N GLU A 108 -25.39 5.09 -1.16
CA GLU A 108 -25.88 6.47 -1.23
C GLU A 108 -24.90 7.40 -1.95
N GLU A 109 -23.60 7.27 -1.66
CA GLU A 109 -22.55 8.04 -2.35
C GLU A 109 -22.51 7.70 -3.84
N LEU A 110 -22.62 6.42 -4.18
CA LEU A 110 -22.62 5.95 -5.56
C LEU A 110 -23.88 6.42 -6.31
N MET A 111 -25.04 6.40 -5.66
CA MET A 111 -26.29 6.92 -6.23
C MET A 111 -26.22 8.43 -6.44
N ALA A 112 -25.74 9.19 -5.47
CA ALA A 112 -25.56 10.64 -5.59
C ALA A 112 -24.57 10.99 -6.70
N SER A 113 -23.47 10.24 -6.82
CA SER A 113 -22.51 10.37 -7.92
C SER A 113 -23.15 10.08 -9.28
N ALA A 114 -23.96 9.02 -9.39
CA ALA A 114 -24.69 8.71 -10.61
C ALA A 114 -25.69 9.80 -11.00
N ASP A 115 -26.45 10.31 -10.03
CA ASP A 115 -27.45 11.37 -10.25
C ASP A 115 -26.78 12.69 -10.67
N ALA A 116 -25.63 13.03 -10.07
CA ALA A 116 -24.83 14.19 -10.48
C ALA A 116 -24.32 14.08 -11.93
N LEU A 117 -23.90 12.89 -12.35
CA LEU A 117 -23.46 12.63 -13.73
C LEU A 117 -24.62 12.72 -14.72
N LEU A 118 -25.79 12.23 -14.36
CA LEU A 118 -27.00 12.36 -15.19
C LEU A 118 -27.44 13.82 -15.32
N ALA A 119 -27.42 14.59 -14.22
CA ALA A 119 -27.72 16.02 -14.26
C ALA A 119 -26.74 16.79 -15.15
N PHE A 120 -25.44 16.52 -15.02
CA PHE A 120 -24.42 17.12 -15.88
C PHE A 120 -24.64 16.76 -17.35
N HIS A 121 -24.91 15.49 -17.64
CA HIS A 121 -25.22 15.05 -19.01
C HIS A 121 -26.47 15.74 -19.57
N GLY A 122 -27.52 15.90 -18.76
CA GLY A 122 -28.71 16.65 -19.12
C GLY A 122 -28.41 18.11 -19.47
N HIS A 123 -27.61 18.81 -18.67
CA HIS A 123 -27.19 20.19 -18.97
C HIS A 123 -26.36 20.30 -20.26
N VAL A 124 -25.50 19.32 -20.54
CA VAL A 124 -24.74 19.26 -21.80
C VAL A 124 -25.68 19.01 -22.99
N GLN A 125 -26.66 18.12 -22.83
CA GLN A 125 -27.65 17.80 -23.87
C GLN A 125 -28.58 18.99 -24.13
N GLU A 126 -28.97 19.75 -23.11
CA GLU A 126 -29.80 20.95 -23.23
C GLU A 126 -29.01 22.08 -23.91
N ALA A 127 -27.76 22.31 -23.49
CA ALA A 127 -26.87 23.25 -24.17
C ALA A 127 -26.59 22.85 -25.63
N ALA A 128 -26.51 21.55 -25.92
CA ALA A 128 -26.32 21.01 -27.27
C ALA A 128 -27.63 20.97 -28.10
N GLY A 129 -28.78 20.82 -27.46
CA GLY A 129 -30.10 20.73 -28.09
C GLY A 129 -30.59 22.06 -28.62
N ASP A 130 -30.22 23.16 -27.96
CA ASP A 130 -30.44 24.52 -28.45
C ASP A 130 -29.34 25.02 -29.39
N SER A 131 -28.26 24.25 -29.55
CA SER A 131 -27.25 24.50 -30.58
C SER A 131 -27.41 23.51 -31.73
N ALA A 132 -28.31 23.87 -32.65
CA ALA A 132 -28.02 23.65 -34.08
C ALA A 132 -26.52 23.92 -34.32
N PRO A 133 -25.81 23.10 -35.15
CA PRO A 133 -24.39 23.30 -35.40
C PRO A 133 -24.16 24.78 -35.63
N PRO A 134 -23.20 25.44 -34.93
CA PRO A 134 -23.15 26.89 -34.88
C PRO A 134 -23.22 27.34 -36.33
N ALA A 135 -24.34 27.99 -36.69
CA ALA A 135 -24.48 28.54 -38.02
C ALA A 135 -23.22 29.37 -38.18
N SER A 136 -22.30 28.92 -39.05
CA SER A 136 -21.00 29.57 -39.20
C SER A 136 -21.31 31.05 -39.25
N THR A 137 -20.79 31.84 -38.31
CA THR A 137 -21.11 33.25 -38.31
C THR A 137 -20.78 33.72 -39.71
N SER A 138 -21.78 34.22 -40.44
CA SER A 138 -21.56 34.67 -41.81
C SER A 138 -20.35 35.60 -41.75
N ALA A 139 -19.43 35.47 -42.71
CA ALA A 139 -18.15 36.18 -42.71
C ALA A 139 -18.27 37.70 -42.49
N SER A 140 -19.48 38.24 -42.61
CA SER A 140 -19.99 39.55 -42.23
C SER A 140 -19.76 39.99 -40.76
N HIS A 141 -19.60 39.08 -39.79
CA HIS A 141 -19.37 39.43 -38.37
C HIS A 141 -17.91 39.28 -37.91
N ALA A 142 -17.08 38.63 -38.72
CA ALA A 142 -15.64 38.74 -38.57
C ALA A 142 -15.26 40.13 -39.10
N GLY A 143 -14.89 41.06 -38.21
CA GLY A 143 -14.54 42.44 -38.59
C GLY A 143 -13.57 42.50 -39.78
N ASN A 144 -13.48 43.67 -40.43
CA ASN A 144 -12.74 43.87 -41.68
C ASN A 144 -11.47 43.01 -41.76
N ARG A 145 -11.51 41.95 -42.59
CA ARG A 145 -10.31 41.18 -42.92
C ARG A 145 -9.29 42.20 -43.42
N GLY A 146 -8.10 42.23 -42.81
CA GLY A 146 -7.00 43.06 -43.30
C GLY A 146 -6.74 42.76 -44.77
N ASP A 147 -6.21 43.75 -45.50
CA ASP A 147 -5.93 43.59 -46.93
C ASP A 147 -5.16 42.29 -47.16
N GLU A 148 -5.72 41.44 -48.02
CA GLU A 148 -5.06 40.20 -48.38
C GLU A 148 -3.76 40.57 -49.11
N ILE A 149 -2.62 40.34 -48.46
CA ILE A 149 -1.30 40.47 -49.11
C ILE A 149 -1.13 39.26 -50.04
N ARG A 150 -1.91 39.24 -51.12
CA ARG A 150 -1.64 38.39 -52.26
C ARG A 150 -0.46 39.01 -52.98
N GLY A 151 0.58 38.20 -53.25
CA GLY A 151 1.70 38.62 -54.10
C GLY A 151 1.21 39.13 -55.45
N ALA A 152 2.10 39.79 -56.20
CA ALA A 152 1.77 40.38 -57.50
C ALA A 152 1.00 39.38 -58.40
N ALA A 153 -0.01 39.88 -59.11
CA ALA A 153 -0.88 39.04 -59.94
C ALA A 153 -0.07 38.18 -60.92
N GLN A 154 -0.19 36.86 -60.74
CA GLN A 154 0.54 35.84 -61.48
C GLN A 154 0.02 35.77 -62.92
N LEU A 155 0.92 35.82 -63.91
CA LEU A 155 0.57 35.66 -65.32
C LEU A 155 0.28 34.18 -65.61
N THR A 156 -0.64 33.97 -66.54
CA THR A 156 -1.00 32.64 -67.05
C THR A 156 -0.15 32.28 -68.27
N ARG A 157 -0.23 31.01 -68.71
CA ARG A 157 0.51 30.51 -69.88
C ARG A 157 0.01 31.12 -71.18
N GLU A 158 -1.25 31.55 -71.20
CA GLU A 158 -1.90 32.24 -72.31
C GLU A 158 -1.34 33.66 -72.47
N ASP A 159 -1.14 34.39 -71.36
CA ASP A 159 -0.60 35.75 -71.36
C ASP A 159 0.83 35.80 -71.91
N LEU A 160 1.62 34.76 -71.64
CA LEU A 160 2.99 34.63 -72.13
C LEU A 160 3.10 34.50 -73.67
N LYS A 161 2.06 34.00 -74.34
CA LYS A 161 2.11 33.77 -75.80
C LYS A 161 2.14 35.07 -76.62
N GLY A 162 1.60 36.15 -76.07
CA GLY A 162 1.57 37.47 -76.70
C GLY A 162 2.68 38.41 -76.24
N MET A 163 3.49 38.02 -75.26
CA MET A 163 4.52 38.87 -74.66
C MET A 163 5.85 38.76 -75.39
N THR A 164 6.55 39.88 -75.45
CA THR A 164 7.92 39.94 -75.94
C THR A 164 8.89 39.34 -74.90
N PRO A 165 10.07 38.85 -75.33
CA PRO A 165 11.08 38.32 -74.42
C PRO A 165 11.51 39.30 -73.30
N GLU A 166 11.49 40.60 -73.57
CA GLU A 166 11.81 41.64 -72.57
C GLU A 166 10.73 41.76 -71.49
N GLU A 167 9.46 41.64 -71.87
CA GLU A 167 8.32 41.67 -70.94
C GLU A 167 8.29 40.42 -70.06
N ILE A 168 8.65 39.26 -70.61
CA ILE A 168 8.77 38.02 -69.84
C ILE A 168 9.86 38.14 -68.76
N ASN A 169 11.02 38.72 -69.11
CA ASN A 169 12.11 38.95 -68.16
C ASN A 169 11.73 39.97 -67.08
N LYS A 170 10.94 40.99 -67.43
CA LYS A 170 10.37 41.93 -66.46
C LYS A 170 9.41 41.24 -65.50
N ALA A 171 8.44 40.48 -66.01
CA ALA A 171 7.47 39.73 -65.21
C ALA A 171 8.12 38.74 -64.24
N ARG A 172 9.24 38.11 -64.64
CA ARG A 172 10.04 37.23 -63.78
C ARG A 172 10.67 37.95 -62.59
N ARG A 173 11.20 39.16 -62.80
CA ARG A 173 11.81 39.96 -61.72
C ARG A 173 10.76 40.51 -60.74
N GLU A 174 9.56 40.75 -61.24
CA GLU A 174 8.42 41.23 -60.46
C GLU A 174 7.69 40.10 -59.70
N GLY A 175 8.18 38.85 -59.77
CA GLY A 175 7.56 37.69 -59.10
C GLY A 175 6.22 37.30 -59.70
N ARG A 176 5.87 37.80 -60.89
CA ARG A 176 4.57 37.55 -61.53
C ARG A 176 4.51 36.23 -62.30
N LEU A 177 5.59 35.45 -62.28
CA LEU A 177 5.68 34.13 -62.92
C LEU A 177 5.96 33.02 -61.90
N ASP A 178 5.86 33.29 -60.60
CA ASP A 178 6.21 32.36 -59.53
C ASP A 178 5.36 31.08 -59.57
N THR A 179 4.05 31.19 -59.88
CA THR A 179 3.18 30.02 -60.07
C THR A 179 3.59 29.15 -61.28
N LEU A 180 4.08 29.77 -62.37
CA LEU A 180 4.54 29.06 -63.56
C LEU A 180 5.95 28.48 -63.38
N LEU A 181 6.75 29.09 -62.51
CA LEU A 181 8.11 28.66 -62.16
C LEU A 181 8.15 27.74 -60.93
N GLY A 182 7.00 27.49 -60.28
CA GLY A 182 6.86 26.64 -59.11
C GLY A 182 7.60 27.15 -57.87
N ARG A 183 7.66 28.47 -57.67
CA ARG A 183 8.28 29.14 -56.52
C ARG A 183 7.26 29.61 -55.50
#